data_AF-A0A2P8B343-F1
#
_entry.id   AF-A0A2P8B343-F1
#
_cell.length_a   1.000
_cell.length_b   1.000
_cell.length_c   1.000
_cell.angle_alpha   90.00
_cell.angle_beta   90.00
_cell.angle_gamma   90.00
#
_symmetry.space_group_name_H-M   'P 1'
#
loop_
_entity.id
_entity.type
_entity.pdbx_description
1 polymer ?
#
loop_
_entity_poly.entity_id
_entity_poly.type
_entity_poly.pdbx_seq_one_letter_code
_entity_poly.pdbx_strand_id
1 'polypeptide(L)'
;MRRAVRDRLVAVSLSTLRDEGEQVRRVSYDEYLLAAALTLARRHRPVWSWRHWRRVCRCGADLPCRSRHLIPINRGHWPSQDDPR
;
A
#
# COMPACT_ATOMS: atom_id res chain seq x y z
N MET A 1 -10.88 -39.58 0.82
CA MET A 1 -11.40 -39.83 -0.55
C MET A 1 -10.81 -38.79 -1.50
N ARG A 2 -10.48 -39.24 -2.71
CA ARG A 2 -9.63 -38.60 -3.73
C ARG A 2 -10.25 -37.36 -4.39
N ARG A 3 -9.38 -36.39 -4.76
CA ARG A 3 -9.29 -35.61 -6.03
C ARG A 3 -8.81 -34.18 -5.67
N ALA A 4 -7.59 -33.72 -5.94
CA ALA A 4 -6.85 -33.61 -7.21
C ALA A 4 -7.69 -33.03 -8.33
N VAL A 5 -7.29 -31.84 -8.83
CA VAL A 5 -7.12 -31.52 -10.26
C VAL A 5 -6.65 -30.06 -10.42
N ARG A 6 -5.43 -29.93 -10.96
CA ARG A 6 -4.91 -28.88 -11.87
C ARG A 6 -4.68 -27.47 -11.27
N ASP A 7 -3.60 -26.74 -11.56
CA ASP A 7 -2.89 -26.60 -12.84
C ASP A 7 -1.40 -26.25 -12.67
N ARG A 8 -0.54 -27.08 -13.29
CA ARG A 8 0.23 -26.73 -14.49
C ARG A 8 1.11 -25.46 -14.53
N LEU A 9 1.59 -24.95 -13.40
CA LEU A 9 2.61 -23.88 -13.37
C LEU A 9 3.94 -24.32 -12.73
N VAL A 10 4.27 -25.62 -12.80
CA VAL A 10 5.59 -26.14 -12.40
C VAL A 10 6.58 -26.10 -13.58
N ALA A 11 6.29 -25.33 -14.63
CA ALA A 11 7.10 -25.24 -15.86
C ALA A 11 7.63 -23.83 -16.14
N VAL A 12 7.87 -23.01 -15.10
CA VAL A 12 8.89 -21.95 -15.17
C VAL A 12 10.05 -22.38 -14.28
N SER A 13 10.62 -23.50 -14.71
CA SER A 13 11.88 -24.02 -14.24
C SER A 13 13.02 -23.14 -14.72
N LEU A 14 13.84 -22.69 -13.76
CA LEU A 14 15.30 -22.75 -13.89
C LEU A 14 15.95 -21.89 -14.99
N SER A 15 15.79 -20.57 -14.94
CA SER A 15 16.77 -19.65 -15.55
C SER A 15 17.10 -18.40 -14.73
N THR A 16 16.35 -18.10 -13.68
CA THR A 16 16.59 -16.93 -12.80
C THR A 16 17.17 -17.32 -11.44
N LEU A 17 17.92 -18.44 -11.36
CA LEU A 17 18.93 -18.63 -10.31
C LEU A 17 20.22 -17.89 -10.68
N ARG A 18 20.11 -16.60 -10.98
CA ARG A 18 21.23 -15.68 -11.19
C ARG A 18 20.79 -14.27 -10.82
N ASP A 19 20.57 -14.05 -9.53
CA ASP A 19 20.98 -12.87 -8.77
C ASP A 19 20.41 -13.01 -7.34
N GLU A 20 21.03 -13.89 -6.55
CA GLU A 20 20.81 -13.97 -5.10
C GLU A 20 21.58 -12.84 -4.40
N GLY A 21 21.35 -11.61 -4.87
CA GLY A 21 21.77 -10.38 -4.22
C GLY A 21 20.51 -9.64 -3.85
N GLU A 22 20.04 -9.83 -2.60
CA GLU A 22 19.06 -8.99 -1.92
C GLU A 22 18.14 -8.21 -2.87
N GLN A 23 17.15 -8.89 -3.47
CA GLN A 23 16.09 -8.19 -4.21
C GLN A 23 15.26 -7.41 -3.19
N VAL A 24 15.76 -6.25 -2.78
CA VAL A 24 14.97 -5.21 -2.14
C VAL A 24 13.85 -4.95 -3.12
N ARG A 25 12.64 -5.46 -2.84
CA ARG A 25 11.44 -5.16 -3.64
C ARG A 25 11.33 -3.64 -3.71
N ARG A 26 11.74 -3.07 -4.84
CA ARG A 26 11.67 -1.63 -5.06
C ARG A 26 10.20 -1.29 -5.25
N VAL A 27 9.60 -0.68 -4.23
CA VAL A 27 8.21 -0.20 -4.27
C VAL A 27 8.17 1.02 -5.19
N SER A 28 7.33 0.99 -6.22
CA SER A 28 7.15 2.14 -7.09
C SER A 28 6.50 3.31 -6.33
N TYR A 29 6.68 4.54 -6.80
CA TYR A 29 6.04 5.70 -6.16
C TYR A 29 4.51 5.56 -6.15
N ASP A 30 3.92 5.03 -7.22
CA ASP A 30 2.48 4.84 -7.32
C ASP A 30 1.98 3.74 -6.37
N GLU A 31 2.72 2.64 -6.20
CA GLU A 31 2.42 1.62 -5.19
C GLU A 31 2.47 2.18 -3.78
N TYR A 32 3.45 3.04 -3.48
CA TYR A 32 3.54 3.76 -2.22
C TYR A 32 2.33 4.67 -2.00
N LEU A 33 1.95 5.46 -3.01
CA LEU A 33 0.79 6.35 -2.94
C LEU A 33 -0.51 5.56 -2.71
N LEU A 34 -0.68 4.42 -3.39
CA LEU A 34 -1.82 3.53 -3.18
C LEU A 34 -1.84 2.98 -1.76
N ALA A 35 -0.71 2.49 -1.25
CA ALA A 35 -0.61 2.00 0.12
C ALA A 35 -0.89 3.09 1.16
N ALA A 36 -0.39 4.31 0.93
CA ALA A 36 -0.64 5.47 1.78
C ALA A 36 -2.14 5.87 1.77
N ALA A 37 -2.76 5.93 0.59
CA ALA A 37 -4.19 6.22 0.45
C ALA A 37 -5.05 5.20 1.18
N LEU A 38 -4.77 3.90 1.03
CA LEU A 38 -5.46 2.83 1.75
C LEU A 38 -5.28 2.95 3.27
N THR A 39 -4.08 3.31 3.72
CA THR A 39 -3.79 3.51 5.14
C THR A 39 -4.58 4.68 5.71
N LEU A 40 -4.65 5.79 4.98
CA LEU A 40 -5.44 6.96 5.37
C LEU A 40 -6.94 6.63 5.41
N ALA A 41 -7.47 5.97 4.38
CA ALA A 41 -8.87 5.56 4.35
C ALA A 41 -9.26 4.69 5.56
N ARG A 42 -8.39 3.74 5.95
CA ARG A 42 -8.61 2.89 7.14
C ARG A 42 -8.54 3.67 8.46
N ARG A 43 -7.71 4.70 8.54
CA ARG A 43 -7.61 5.59 9.72
C ARG A 43 -8.87 6.44 9.87
N HIS A 44 -9.49 6.86 8.77
CA HIS A 44 -10.68 7.71 8.75
C HIS A 44 -12.00 6.93 8.84
N ARG A 45 -12.27 6.36 10.02
CA ARG A 45 -13.57 5.72 10.34
C ARG A 45 -14.46 6.61 11.22
N PRO A 46 -15.79 6.58 11.06
CA PRO A 46 -16.72 7.18 12.01
C PRO A 46 -16.56 6.59 13.42
N VAL A 47 -16.51 7.45 14.44
CA VAL A 47 -16.49 7.11 15.86
C VAL A 47 -17.47 7.99 16.63
N TRP A 48 -18.04 7.47 17.71
CA TRP A 48 -18.88 8.25 18.61
C TRP A 48 -18.01 9.16 19.48
N SER A 49 -18.33 10.46 19.53
CA SER A 49 -17.66 11.42 20.41
C SER A 49 -18.61 11.85 21.52
N TRP A 50 -18.29 11.47 22.75
CA TRP A 50 -19.01 11.92 23.94
C TRP A 50 -18.89 13.43 24.16
N ARG A 51 -17.74 14.02 23.82
CA ARG A 51 -17.51 15.48 23.94
C ARG A 51 -18.42 16.30 23.02
N HIS A 52 -18.71 15.80 21.82
CA HIS A 52 -19.52 16.52 20.83
C HIS A 52 -20.92 15.93 20.66
N TRP A 53 -21.25 14.86 21.41
CA TRP A 53 -22.52 14.12 21.33
C TRP A 53 -22.94 13.74 19.90
N ARG A 54 -21.97 13.40 19.05
CA ARG A 54 -22.18 13.06 17.63
C ARG A 54 -21.15 12.10 17.09
N ARG A 55 -21.40 11.53 15.89
CA ARG A 55 -20.39 10.79 15.14
C ARG A 55 -19.42 11.76 14.47
N VAL A 56 -18.13 11.59 14.74
CA VAL A 56 -17.02 12.33 14.13
C VAL A 56 -16.05 11.34 13.47
N CYS A 57 -15.12 11.83 12.66
CA CYS A 57 -14.04 10.99 12.18
C CYS A 57 -13.05 10.66 13.31
N ARG A 58 -12.44 9.48 13.30
CA ARG A 58 -11.38 9.09 14.25
C ARG A 58 -10.20 10.09 14.30
N CYS A 59 -9.98 10.88 13.26
CA CYS A 59 -8.97 11.96 13.26
C CYS A 59 -9.40 13.22 14.03
N GLY A 60 -10.64 13.29 14.51
CA GLY A 60 -11.21 14.45 15.22
C GLY A 60 -11.97 15.43 14.33
N ALA A 61 -11.91 15.29 13.00
CA ALA A 61 -12.65 16.13 12.07
C ALA A 61 -14.12 15.70 11.94
N ASP A 62 -14.96 16.61 11.45
CA ASP A 62 -16.36 16.32 11.17
C ASP A 62 -16.56 15.41 9.96
N LEU A 63 -17.70 14.72 9.93
CA LEU A 63 -18.10 13.87 8.81
C LEU A 63 -18.95 14.67 7.81
N PRO A 64 -18.75 14.50 6.48
CA PRO A 64 -17.73 13.67 5.84
C PRO A 64 -16.32 14.24 6.06
N CYS A 65 -15.35 13.37 6.38
CA CYS A 65 -13.99 13.79 6.70
C CYS A 65 -13.29 14.38 5.47
N ARG A 66 -12.88 15.65 5.56
CA ARG A 66 -12.11 16.35 4.53
C ARG A 66 -10.67 16.69 4.98
N SER A 67 -10.19 16.01 6.02
CA SER A 67 -8.84 16.21 6.56
C SER A 67 -7.78 15.83 5.52
N ARG A 68 -6.92 16.80 5.17
CA ARG A 68 -5.77 16.58 4.28
C ARG A 68 -4.59 16.09 5.11
N HIS A 69 -3.98 14.98 4.71
CA HIS A 69 -2.78 14.42 5.34
C HIS A 69 -1.59 14.70 4.44
N LEU A 70 -0.55 15.32 4.98
CA LEU A 70 0.72 15.44 4.27
C LEU A 70 1.39 14.07 4.25
N ILE A 71 1.79 13.63 3.06
CA ILE A 71 2.57 12.40 2.89
C ILE A 71 4.05 12.81 3.02
N PRO A 72 4.80 12.25 3.98
CA PRO A 72 6.12 12.74 4.35
C PRO A 72 7.20 12.52 3.28
N ILE A 73 6.98 11.60 2.34
CA ILE A 73 7.93 11.28 1.28
C ILE A 73 7.31 11.68 -0.06
N ASN A 74 7.87 12.72 -0.69
CA ASN A 74 7.45 13.16 -2.02
C ASN A 74 8.16 12.37 -3.14
N ARG A 75 7.71 12.54 -4.39
CA ARG A 75 8.25 11.82 -5.56
C ARG A 75 9.76 11.97 -5.75
N GLY A 76 10.35 13.10 -5.37
CA GLY A 76 11.78 13.38 -5.51
C GLY A 76 12.69 12.50 -4.65
N HIS A 77 12.14 11.73 -3.71
CA HIS A 77 12.89 10.74 -2.93
C HIS A 77 12.89 9.34 -3.56
N TRP A 78 12.17 9.13 -4.66
CA TRP A 78 12.24 7.86 -5.39
C TRP A 78 13.37 7.89 -6.41
N PRO A 79 14.16 6.81 -6.53
CA PRO A 79 15.14 6.70 -7.60
C PRO A 79 14.39 6.78 -8.94
N SER A 80 14.74 7.76 -9.79
CA SER A 80 14.23 7.83 -11.16
C SER A 80 14.46 6.49 -11.83
N GLN A 81 13.44 5.93 -12.48
CA GLN A 81 13.62 4.72 -13.29
C GLN A 81 14.51 4.96 -14.52
N ASP A 82 14.79 6.24 -14.82
CA ASP A 82 15.64 6.73 -15.91
C ASP A 82 17.07 7.09 -15.45
N ASP A 83 17.69 6.29 -14.58
CA ASP A 83 19.14 6.36 -14.40
C ASP A 83 19.77 5.19 -15.18
N PRO A 84 20.14 5.39 -16.47
CA PRO A 84 20.93 4.40 -17.18
C PRO A 84 22.30 4.37 -16.49
N ARG A 85 22.63 3.22 -15.92
CA ARG A 85 24.01 2.88 -15.61
C ARG A 85 24.88 2.94 -16.86
#